data_AF-A0A0Q4F5T5-F1
#
_entry.id   AF-A0A0Q4F5T5-F1
#
_cell.length_a   1.000
_cell.length_b   1.000
_cell.length_c   1.000
_cell.angle_alpha   90.00
_cell.angle_beta   90.00
_cell.angle_gamma   90.00
#
_symmetry.space_group_name_H-M   'P 1'
#
loop_
_entity.id
_entity.type
_entity.pdbx_description
1 polymer ?
#
loop_
_entity_poly.entity_id
_entity_poly.type
_entity_poly.pdbx_seq_one_letter_code
_entity_poly.pdbx_strand_id
1 'polypeptide(L)' 'MTFPKDDLTPLISAEIKEFYGITVPENTEEEEIVYPLSTFLWGMFQTKLHVHFLYGKAVNYSTCMYCFKFRFRQIF' A
#
# COMPACT_ATOMS: atom_id res chain seq x y z
N MET A 1 -25.34 -10.01 -13.43
CA MET A 1 -24.94 -8.86 -12.59
C MET A 1 -23.79 -8.18 -13.27
N THR A 2 -24.04 -7.04 -13.91
CA THR A 2 -22.99 -6.16 -14.45
C THR A 2 -22.45 -5.35 -13.28
N PHE A 3 -21.24 -5.68 -12.82
CA PHE A 3 -20.51 -4.79 -11.92
C PHE A 3 -20.34 -3.46 -12.65
N PRO A 4 -20.84 -2.35 -12.10
CA PRO A 4 -20.54 -1.07 -12.70
C PRO A 4 -19.02 -0.88 -12.64
N LYS A 5 -18.44 -0.23 -13.64
CA LYS A 5 -17.03 0.22 -13.65
C LYS A 5 -16.86 1.35 -12.61
N ASP A 6 -17.35 1.12 -11.41
CA ASP A 6 -17.36 2.07 -10.32
C ASP A 6 -16.01 1.94 -9.65
N ASP A 7 -15.22 3.01 -9.82
CA ASP A 7 -14.12 3.45 -8.96
C ASP A 7 -13.75 2.39 -7.90
N LEU A 8 -12.80 1.49 -8.21
CA LEU A 8 -12.22 0.57 -7.20
C LEU A 8 -11.28 1.32 -6.24
N THR A 9 -10.96 2.57 -6.54
CA THR A 9 -10.12 3.45 -5.73
C THR A 9 -10.60 3.65 -4.29
N PRO A 10 -11.88 3.91 -4.01
CA PRO A 10 -12.38 4.05 -2.65
C PRO A 10 -12.29 2.71 -1.90
N LEU A 11 -12.43 1.59 -2.60
CA LEU A 11 -12.30 0.25 -2.01
C LEU A 11 -10.86 -0.01 -1.55
N ILE A 12 -9.86 0.31 -2.37
CA ILE A 12 -8.44 0.14 -1.98
C ILE A 12 -8.09 1.00 -0.77
N SER A 13 -8.54 2.25 -0.75
CA SER A 13 -8.27 3.16 0.37
C SER A 13 -8.97 2.70 1.65
N ALA A 14 -10.20 2.21 1.54
CA ALA A 14 -10.95 1.63 2.66
C ALA A 14 -10.29 0.35 3.19
N GLU A 15 -9.86 -0.54 2.29
CA GLU A 15 -9.15 -1.78 2.62
C GLU A 15 -7.84 -1.49 3.36
N ILE A 16 -7.02 -0.56 2.85
CA ILE A 16 -5.77 -0.18 3.50
C ILE A 16 -6.02 0.38 4.91
N LYS A 17 -7.09 1.17 5.09
CA LYS A 17 -7.48 1.71 6.39
C LYS A 17 -7.94 0.61 7.34
N GLU A 18 -8.72 -0.36 6.87
CA GLU A 18 -9.23 -1.46 7.68
C GLU A 18 -8.12 -2.43 8.11
N PHE A 19 -7.25 -2.84 7.17
CA PHE A 19 -6.20 -3.83 7.44
C PHE A 19 -4.96 -3.26 8.12
N TYR A 20 -4.55 -2.04 7.76
CA TYR A 20 -3.29 -1.45 8.22
C TYR A 20 -3.47 -0.21 9.11
N GLY A 21 -4.70 0.31 9.28
CA GLY A 21 -4.95 1.53 10.04
C GLY A 21 -4.41 2.80 9.37
N ILE A 22 -4.01 2.72 8.10
CA ILE A 22 -3.38 3.82 7.36
C ILE A 22 -4.45 4.59 6.60
N THR A 23 -4.48 5.91 6.78
CA THR A 23 -5.31 6.78 5.95
C THR A 23 -4.50 7.22 4.74
N VAL A 24 -4.93 6.76 3.57
CA VAL A 24 -4.32 7.11 2.29
C VAL A 24 -4.83 8.49 1.88
N PRO A 25 -3.95 9.44 1.49
CA PRO A 25 -4.39 10.74 1.05
C PRO A 25 -5.17 10.66 -0.27
N GLU A 26 -6.22 11.46 -0.36
CA GLU A 26 -6.94 11.69 -1.61
C GLU A 26 -6.26 12.84 -2.36
N ASN A 27 -6.03 12.68 -3.67
CA ASN A 27 -5.44 13.69 -4.56
C ASN A 27 -3.94 13.98 -4.29
N THR A 28 -3.12 12.93 -4.20
CA THR A 28 -1.66 13.08 -4.21
C THR A 28 -1.09 13.24 -5.62
N GLU A 29 -0.02 14.00 -5.79
CA GLU A 29 0.74 14.05 -7.04
C GLU A 29 1.81 12.94 -7.12
N GLU A 30 2.06 12.24 -6.02
CA GLU A 30 3.03 11.15 -5.98
C GLU A 30 2.50 9.88 -6.65
N GLU A 31 3.32 9.22 -7.47
CA GLU A 31 2.99 7.93 -8.09
C GLU A 31 2.99 6.77 -7.09
N GLU A 32 3.74 6.90 -5.99
CA GLU A 32 3.88 5.90 -4.95
C GLU A 32 4.14 6.55 -3.58
N ILE A 33 3.40 6.11 -2.55
CA ILE A 33 3.69 6.44 -1.15
C ILE A 33 4.04 5.14 -0.42
N VAL A 34 5.11 5.17 0.38
CA VAL A 34 5.60 4.01 1.12
C VAL A 34 5.40 4.21 2.62
N TYR A 35 4.61 3.34 3.22
CA TYR A 35 4.35 3.34 4.66
C TYR A 35 5.14 2.22 5.35
N PRO A 36 5.90 2.52 6.43
CA PRO A 36 6.48 1.47 7.27
C PRO A 36 5.36 0.79 8.08
N LEU A 37 5.19 -0.52 7.90
CA LEU A 37 4.23 -1.30 8.69
C LEU A 37 4.84 -1.84 9.97
N SER A 38 6.05 -2.37 9.88
CA SER A 38 6.75 -2.95 11.03
C SER A 38 8.25 -2.98 10.83
N THR A 39 8.97 -3.03 11.94
CA THR A 39 10.42 -3.14 11.96
C THR A 39 10.83 -4.05 13.11
N PHE A 40 11.66 -5.05 12.81
CA PHE A 40 12.14 -6.04 13.77
C PHE A 40 13.66 -6.15 13.73
N LEU A 41 14.21 -6.74 14.81
CA LEU A 41 15.62 -7.04 14.97
C LEU A 41 16.52 -5.84 14.60
N TRP A 42 16.34 -4.72 15.33
CA TRP A 42 17.09 -3.48 15.11
C TRP A 42 17.10 -2.95 13.67
N GLY A 43 16.01 -3.13 12.93
CA GLY A 43 15.92 -2.61 11.57
C GLY A 43 16.39 -3.58 10.49
N MET A 44 16.86 -4.78 10.87
CA MET A 44 17.26 -5.81 9.91
C MET A 44 16.08 -6.30 9.09
N PHE A 45 14.89 -6.38 9.68
CA PHE A 45 13.66 -6.76 9.00
C PHE A 45 12.69 -5.58 9.00
N GLN A 46 12.24 -5.16 7.83
CA GLN A 46 11.26 -4.09 7.68
C GLN A 46 10.15 -4.56 6.76
N THR A 47 8.90 -4.43 7.19
CA THR A 47 7.76 -4.60 6.28
C THR A 47 7.25 -3.22 5.90
N LYS A 48 7.10 -2.98 4.60
CA LYS A 48 6.57 -1.72 4.07
C LYS A 48 5.37 -1.99 3.17
N LEU A 49 4.40 -1.09 3.25
CA LEU A 49 3.26 -1.02 2.34
C LEU A 49 3.58 0.02 1.27
N HIS A 50 3.56 -0.41 0.02
CA HIS A 50 3.71 0.42 -1.16
C HIS A 50 2.31 0.69 -1.72
N VAL A 51 1.87 1.94 -1.71
CA VAL A 51 0.57 2.34 -2.26
C VAL A 51 0.84 3.10 -3.55
N HIS A 52 0.26 2.62 -4.65
CA HIS A 52 0.43 3.22 -5.98
C HIS A 52 -0.77 4.05 -6.35
N PHE A 53 -0.51 5.19 -6.96
CA PHE A 53 -1.54 6.17 -7.33
C PHE A 53 -1.56 6.40 -8.83
N LEU A 54 -2.75 6.72 -9.33
CA LEU A 54 -2.96 7.19 -10.69
C LEU A 54 -3.97 8.34 -10.64
N TYR A 55 -3.60 9.51 -11.16
CA TYR A 55 -4.42 10.73 -11.07
C TYR A 55 -4.85 11.07 -9.63
N GLY A 56 -3.93 10.91 -8.66
CA GLY A 56 -4.15 11.19 -7.25
C GLY A 56 -5.09 10.23 -6.52
N LYS A 57 -5.45 9.13 -7.16
CA LYS A 57 -6.29 8.06 -6.62
C LYS A 57 -5.46 6.81 -6.38
N ALA A 58 -5.60 6.18 -5.22
CA ALA A 58 -4.97 4.90 -4.94
C ALA A 58 -5.57 3.81 -5.86
N VAL A 59 -4.71 3.14 -6.63
CA VAL A 59 -5.14 2.13 -7.62
C VAL A 59 -4.60 0.74 -7.34
N ASN A 60 -3.57 0.62 -6.51
CA ASN A 60 -3.01 -0.66 -6.11
C ASN A 60 -2.18 -0.50 -4.84
N TYR A 61 -1.94 -1.61 -4.14
CA TYR A 61 -0.96 -1.65 -3.08
C TYR A 61 -0.22 -2.99 -3.03
N SER A 62 0.98 -2.99 -2.46
CA SER A 62 1.73 -4.22 -2.21
C SER A 62 2.52 -4.14 -0.91
N THR A 63 2.67 -5.27 -0.23
CA THR A 63 3.54 -5.38 0.92
C THR A 63 4.88 -5.97 0.51
N CYS A 64 5.97 -5.41 1.04
CA CYS A 64 7.32 -5.88 0.77
C CYS A 64 8.07 -6.01 2.09
N MET A 65 8.67 -7.18 2.30
CA MET A 65 9.56 -7.43 3.41
C MET A 65 10.98 -7.15 2.96
N TYR A 66 11.73 -6.39 3.73
CA TYR A 66 13.13 -6.07 3.51
C TYR A 66 13.94 -6.77 4.57
N CYS A 67 14.92 -7.58 4.17
CA CYS A 67 15.90 -8.16 5.08
C CYS A 67 17.28 -7.59 4.71
N PHE A 68 17.95 -6.87 5.62
CA PHE A 68 19.23 -6.20 5.34
C PHE A 68 19.24 -5.37 4.04
N LYS A 69 18.15 -4.66 3.74
CA LYS A 69 17.91 -3.90 2.48
C LYS A 69 17.62 -4.73 1.23
N PHE A 70 17.66 -6.07 1.29
CA PHE A 70 17.20 -6.92 0.20
C PHE A 70 15.68 -7.03 0.21
N ARG A 71 15.03 -6.77 -0.94
CA ARG A 71 13.58 -6.79 -1.10
C ARG A 71 13.09 -8.20 -1.38
N PHE A 72 12.22 -8.71 -0.52
CA PHE A 72 11.46 -9.94 -0.70
C PHE A 72 10.00 -9.56 -0.95
N ARG A 73 9.50 -9.86 -2.16
CA ARG A 73 8.10 -9.62 -2.53
C ARG A 73 7.27 -10.77 -1.97
N GLN A 74 6.39 -10.49 -1.01
CA GLN A 74 5.36 -11.45 -0.61
C GLN A 74 4.15 -11.28 -1.54
N ILE A 75 3.70 -12.39 -2.12
CA ILE A 75 2.46 -12.46 -2.89
C ILE A 75 1.45 -13.11 -1.93
N PHE A 76 0.41 -12.38 -1.56
CA PHE A 76 -0.76 -12.91 -0.84
C PHE A 76 -1.90 -13.14 -1.84
#